data_AF-A0A955P279-F1
#
_entry.id   AF-A0A955P279-F1
#
_cell.length_a   1.000
_cell.length_b   1.000
_cell.length_c   1.000
_cell.angle_alpha   90.00
_cell.angle_beta   90.00
_cell.angle_gamma   90.00
#
_symmetry.space_group_name_H-M   'P 1'
#
loop_
_entity.id
_entity.type
_entity.pdbx_description
1 polymer ?
#
loop_
_entity_poly.entity_id
_entity_poly.type
_entity_poly.pdbx_seq_one_letter_code
_entity_poly.pdbx_strand_id
1 'polypeptide(L)'
;MPRATVVINVVGLSSSLFGERTPNLNRFIGEEYLRRIEPVLPAVTCSVQSSMVTGLHPREHGIVGNGWYNREMAEIQFWKQSNRLVKGEKVWEAARNR
;
A
#
# COMPACT_ATOMS: atom_id res chain seq x y z
N MET A 1 2.00 -20.55 -18.30
CA MET A 1 0.89 -19.88 -17.59
C MET A 1 1.48 -18.97 -16.53
N PRO A 2 0.95 -17.75 -16.32
CA PRO A 2 1.43 -16.90 -15.22
C PRO A 2 1.22 -17.61 -13.88
N ARG A 3 2.19 -17.48 -12.98
CA ARG A 3 2.11 -18.05 -11.63
C ARG A 3 1.08 -17.27 -10.82
N ALA A 4 0.10 -17.96 -10.24
CA ALA A 4 -0.84 -17.34 -9.31
C ALA A 4 -0.05 -16.66 -8.18
N THR A 5 -0.24 -15.34 -8.03
CA THR A 5 0.51 -14.52 -7.08
C THR A 5 -0.47 -13.80 -6.18
N VAL A 6 -0.25 -13.90 -4.86
CA VAL A 6 -1.04 -13.22 -3.84
C VAL A 6 -0.16 -12.19 -3.15
N VAL A 7 -0.66 -10.97 -3.02
CA VAL A 7 -0.02 -9.89 -2.26
C VAL A 7 -0.89 -9.60 -1.04
N ILE A 8 -0.32 -9.71 0.15
CA ILE A 8 -0.99 -9.42 1.43
C ILE A 8 -0.40 -8.13 1.99
N ASN A 9 -1.26 -7.13 2.20
CA ASN A 9 -0.89 -5.87 2.85
C ASN A 9 -1.41 -5.87 4.30
N VAL A 10 -0.51 -5.91 5.27
CA VAL A 10 -0.86 -5.91 6.70
C VAL A 10 -0.47 -4.58 7.32
N VAL A 11 -1.47 -3.75 7.62
CA VAL A 11 -1.26 -2.42 8.20
C VAL A 11 -0.61 -2.53 9.58
N GLY A 12 0.46 -1.76 9.80
CA GLY A 12 1.16 -1.70 11.09
C GLY A 12 2.09 -2.89 11.38
N LEU A 13 2.21 -3.87 10.46
CA LEU A 13 3.13 -4.98 10.63
C LEU A 13 4.58 -4.49 10.50
N SER A 14 5.33 -4.63 11.59
CA SER A 14 6.77 -4.35 11.68
C SER A 14 7.50 -5.61 12.10
N SER A 15 8.76 -5.75 11.70
CA SER A 15 9.61 -6.88 12.12
C SER A 15 9.81 -6.93 13.64
N SER A 16 9.62 -5.83 14.35
CA SER A 16 9.63 -5.78 15.82
C SER A 16 8.48 -6.55 16.47
N LEU A 17 7.44 -6.92 15.72
CA LEU A 17 6.32 -7.72 16.20
C LEU A 17 6.53 -9.23 16.03
N PHE A 18 7.62 -9.64 15.39
CA PHE A 18 7.91 -11.05 15.15
C PHE A 18 8.49 -11.71 16.40
N GLY A 19 8.13 -12.98 16.64
CA GLY A 19 8.56 -13.74 17.80
C GLY A 19 7.85 -15.09 17.89
N GLU A 20 7.88 -15.74 19.06
CA GLU A 20 7.32 -17.09 19.25
C GLU A 20 5.85 -17.22 18.85
N ARG A 21 5.06 -16.14 18.96
CA ARG A 21 3.63 -16.09 18.61
C ARG A 21 3.36 -15.87 17.11
N THR A 22 4.40 -15.72 16.28
CA THR A 22 4.25 -15.54 14.82
C THR A 22 4.94 -16.66 14.03
N PRO A 23 4.69 -17.95 14.34
CA PRO A 23 5.48 -19.07 13.81
C PRO A 23 5.43 -19.17 12.27
N ASN A 24 4.28 -18.83 11.66
CA ASN A 24 4.15 -18.86 10.19
C ASN A 24 4.92 -17.73 9.49
N LEU A 25 4.95 -16.52 10.07
CA LEU A 25 5.74 -15.42 9.54
C LEU A 25 7.23 -15.69 9.71
N ASN A 26 7.63 -16.25 10.86
CA ASN A 26 9.03 -16.61 11.12
C ASN A 26 9.52 -17.67 10.12
N ARG A 27 8.71 -18.69 9.84
CA ARG A 27 9.01 -19.71 8.83
C ARG A 27 9.15 -19.10 7.45
N PHE A 28 8.16 -18.29 7.04
CA PHE A 28 8.17 -17.64 5.73
C PHE A 28 9.42 -16.78 5.52
N ILE A 29 9.82 -16.01 6.53
CA ILE A 29 11.03 -15.17 6.46
C ILE A 29 12.33 -15.99 6.50
N GLY A 30 12.34 -17.14 7.18
CA GLY A 30 13.51 -18.03 7.20
C GLY A 30 13.74 -18.75 5.87
N GLU A 31 12.67 -18.99 5.11
CA GLU A 31 12.70 -19.63 3.79
C GLU A 31 12.88 -18.61 2.65
N GLU A 32 12.42 -17.37 2.85
CA GLU A 32 12.40 -16.30 1.84
C GLU A 32 13.21 -15.07 2.29
N TYR A 33 13.00 -13.92 1.64
CA TYR A 33 13.74 -12.69 1.92
C TYR A 33 12.89 -11.66 2.66
N LEU A 34 13.46 -11.07 3.72
CA LEU A 34 12.93 -9.88 4.38
C LEU A 34 13.64 -8.62 3.86
N ARG A 35 12.87 -7.63 3.42
CA ARG A 35 13.41 -6.33 3.01
C ARG A 35 12.67 -5.18 3.67
N ARG A 36 13.44 -4.20 4.14
CA ARG A 36 12.89 -2.93 4.64
C ARG A 36 12.51 -2.05 3.46
N ILE A 37 11.29 -1.52 3.51
CA ILE A 37 10.79 -0.55 2.52
C ILE A 37 10.84 0.83 3.16
N GLU A 38 11.41 1.79 2.45
CA GLU A 38 11.29 3.20 2.81
C GLU A 38 9.92 3.71 2.34
N PRO A 39 9.05 4.19 3.23
CA PRO A 39 7.74 4.68 2.84
C PRO A 39 7.85 6.06 2.18
N VAL A 40 6.89 6.40 1.33
CA VAL A 40 6.70 7.78 0.88
C VAL A 40 6.28 8.68 2.05
N LEU A 41 6.48 10.00 1.88
CA LEU A 41 5.89 11.01 2.76
C LEU A 41 4.66 11.65 2.10
N PRO A 42 3.53 11.80 2.83
CA PRO A 42 3.34 11.42 4.24
C PRO A 42 3.18 9.92 4.45
N ALA A 43 3.80 9.38 5.51
CA ALA A 43 3.85 7.94 5.80
C ALA A 43 2.61 7.43 6.54
N VAL A 44 1.43 7.66 5.96
CA VAL A 44 0.14 7.16 6.45
C VAL A 44 -0.47 6.16 5.46
N THR A 45 -1.45 5.38 5.92
CA THR A 45 -2.00 4.22 5.20
C THR A 45 -2.35 4.52 3.74
N CYS A 46 -3.24 5.47 3.46
CA CYS A 46 -3.77 5.68 2.11
C CYS A 46 -2.70 6.16 1.12
N SER A 47 -1.79 7.04 1.53
CA SER A 47 -0.70 7.54 0.67
C SER A 47 0.30 6.43 0.38
N VAL A 48 0.78 5.74 1.41
CA VAL A 48 1.77 4.65 1.27
C VAL A 48 1.22 3.50 0.44
N GLN A 49 -0.02 3.07 0.70
CA GLN A 49 -0.63 1.97 -0.05
C GLN A 49 -0.85 2.33 -1.51
N SER A 50 -1.26 3.56 -1.80
CA SER A 50 -1.41 4.04 -3.18
C SER A 50 -0.08 4.05 -3.93
N SER A 51 1.01 4.48 -3.28
CA SER A 51 2.36 4.40 -3.86
C SER A 51 2.81 2.95 -4.08
N MET A 52 2.52 2.04 -3.15
CA MET A 52 2.88 0.61 -3.32
C MET A 52 2.23 -0.01 -4.55
N VAL A 53 0.98 0.32 -4.85
CA VAL A 53 0.23 -0.31 -5.97
C VAL A 53 0.37 0.42 -7.30
N THR A 54 0.93 1.63 -7.33
CA THR A 54 1.14 2.41 -8.57
C THR A 54 2.61 2.62 -8.91
N GLY A 55 3.52 2.50 -7.94
CA GLY A 55 4.92 2.91 -8.08
C GLY A 55 5.13 4.43 -8.12
N LEU A 56 4.08 5.23 -7.89
CA LEU A 56 4.11 6.69 -8.00
C LEU A 56 4.19 7.38 -6.63
N HIS A 57 4.64 8.64 -6.60
CA HIS A 57 4.58 9.47 -5.39
C HIS A 57 3.19 10.11 -5.17
N PRO A 58 2.87 10.56 -3.94
CA PRO A 58 1.60 11.23 -3.61
C PRO A 58 1.21 12.39 -4.52
N ARG A 59 2.19 13.13 -5.04
CA ARG A 59 1.96 14.23 -6.00
C ARG A 59 1.43 13.77 -7.36
N GLU A 60 1.65 12.50 -7.72
CA GLU A 60 1.29 11.92 -9.01
C GLU A 60 -0.02 11.13 -8.90
N HIS A 61 -0.13 10.20 -7.93
CA HIS A 61 -1.36 9.42 -7.74
C HIS A 61 -2.47 10.18 -7.00
N GLY A 62 -2.16 11.33 -6.40
CA GLY A 62 -3.13 12.27 -5.82
C GLY A 62 -3.67 11.92 -4.43
N ILE A 63 -3.20 10.84 -3.81
CA ILE A 63 -3.62 10.44 -2.45
C ILE A 63 -2.58 10.93 -1.45
N VAL A 64 -2.91 12.04 -0.79
CA VAL A 64 -1.98 12.77 0.09
C VAL A 64 -2.15 12.45 1.58
N GLY A 65 -3.02 11.52 1.93
CA GLY A 65 -3.21 11.09 3.32
C GLY A 65 -4.48 10.28 3.50
N ASN A 66 -4.77 9.89 4.76
CA ASN A 66 -6.00 9.18 5.12
C ASN A 66 -7.23 10.09 5.09
N GLY A 67 -7.03 11.41 5.18
CA GLY A 67 -8.06 12.41 5.00
C GLY A 67 -7.45 13.75 4.65
N TRP A 68 -8.21 14.57 3.92
CA TRP A 68 -7.78 15.91 3.53
C TRP A 68 -9.00 16.80 3.28
N TYR A 69 -8.77 18.10 3.33
CA TYR A 69 -9.79 19.10 3.02
C TYR A 69 -10.18 19.01 1.54
N ASN A 70 -11.45 18.72 1.29
CA ASN A 70 -12.07 18.80 -0.02
C ASN A 70 -12.55 20.23 -0.25
N ARG A 71 -11.90 20.94 -1.18
CA ARG A 71 -12.19 22.35 -1.46
C ARG A 71 -13.55 22.57 -2.12
N GLU A 72 -14.04 21.60 -2.90
CA GLU A 72 -15.34 21.71 -3.59
C GLU A 72 -16.49 21.63 -2.59
N MET A 73 -16.34 20.79 -1.57
CA MET A 73 -17.36 20.56 -0.54
C MET A 73 -17.14 21.38 0.73
N ALA A 74 -15.99 22.06 0.84
CA ALA A 74 -15.54 22.77 2.03
C ALA A 74 -15.48 21.92 3.32
N GLU A 75 -15.14 20.63 3.19
CA GLU A 75 -15.17 19.66 4.29
C GLU A 75 -13.85 18.91 4.44
N ILE A 76 -13.50 18.52 5.67
CA ILE A 76 -12.46 17.50 5.89
C ILE A 76 -13.08 16.14 5.68
N GLN A 77 -12.56 15.38 4.72
CA GLN A 77 -13.08 14.06 4.39
C GLN A 77 -12.02 13.01 4.65
N PHE A 78 -12.41 11.95 5.36
CA PHE A 78 -11.54 10.83 5.71
C PHE A 78 -11.93 9.57 4.95
N TRP A 79 -10.94 8.71 4.70
CA TRP A 79 -11.11 7.34 4.21
C TRP A 79 -11.96 7.25 2.95
N LYS A 80 -11.69 8.11 1.98
CA LYS A 80 -12.40 8.11 0.70
C LYS A 80 -12.26 6.73 0.04
N GLN A 81 -13.39 6.05 -0.18
CA GLN A 81 -13.42 4.64 -0.56
C GLN A 81 -13.20 4.38 -2.05
N SER A 82 -13.44 5.37 -2.90
CA SER A 82 -13.39 5.18 -4.35
C SER A 82 -11.94 5.03 -4.85
N ASN A 83 -11.61 3.86 -5.39
CA ASN A 83 -10.30 3.59 -6.02
C ASN A 83 -10.06 4.42 -7.31
N ARG A 84 -11.11 5.08 -7.84
CA ARG A 84 -10.99 6.03 -8.96
C ARG A 84 -10.24 7.31 -8.56
N LEU A 85 -10.11 7.57 -7.26
CA LEU A 85 -9.34 8.71 -6.75
C LEU A 85 -7.83 8.50 -6.89
N VAL A 86 -7.37 7.24 -6.93
CA VAL A 86 -5.97 6.89 -7.13
C VAL A 86 -5.65 7.00 -8.62
N LYS A 87 -4.86 8.01 -9.00
CA LYS A 87 -4.39 8.22 -10.37
C LYS A 87 -3.17 7.35 -10.67
N GLY A 88 -2.92 7.10 -11.96
CA GLY A 88 -1.85 6.24 -12.44
C GLY A 88 -2.28 4.78 -12.66
N GLU A 89 -1.47 4.05 -13.42
CA GLU A 89 -1.66 2.62 -13.67
C GLU A 89 -1.38 1.84 -12.39
N LYS A 90 -2.27 0.91 -12.03
CA LYS A 90 -2.05 -0.02 -10.91
C LYS A 90 -1.37 -1.29 -11.37
N VAL A 91 -0.64 -1.95 -10.46
CA VAL A 91 0.07 -3.21 -10.72
C VAL A 91 -0.82 -4.30 -11.33
N TRP A 92 -2.10 -4.40 -10.96
CA TRP A 92 -3.02 -5.39 -11.53
C TRP A 92 -3.55 -4.99 -12.92
N GLU A 93 -3.59 -3.70 -13.24
CA GLU A 93 -3.92 -3.22 -14.60
C GLU A 93 -2.76 -3.57 -15.54
N ALA A 94 -1.53 -3.27 -15.14
CA ALA A 94 -0.32 -3.66 -15.85
C ALA A 94 -0.23 -5.20 -16.02
N ALA A 95 -0.54 -5.96 -14.96
CA ALA A 95 -0.49 -7.43 -15.01
C ALA A 95 -1.55 -8.04 -15.95
N ARG A 96 -2.74 -7.43 -16.06
CA ARG A 96 -3.80 -7.89 -16.97
C ARG A 96 -3.46 -7.65 -18.44
N ASN A 97 -2.62 -6.66 -18.73
CA ASN A 97 -2.22 -6.30 -20.09
C ASN A 97 -1.00 -7.09 -20.61
N ARG A 98 -0.47 -8.05 -19.82
CA ARG A 98 0.64 -8.95 -20.18
C ARG A 98 0.13 -10.33 -20.52
#